data_AF-A0A3D5VHW2-F1
#
_entry.id   AF-A0A3D5VHW2-F1
#
_cell.length_a   1.000
_cell.length_b   1.000
_cell.length_c   1.000
_cell.angle_alpha   90.00
_cell.angle_beta   90.00
_cell.angle_gamma   90.00
#
_symmetry.space_group_name_H-M   'P 1'
#
loop_
_entity.id
_entity.type
_entity.pdbx_description
1 polymer ?
#
loop_
_entity_poly.entity_id
_entity_poly.type
_entity_poly.pdbx_seq_one_letter_code
_entity_poly.pdbx_strand_id
1 'polypeptide(L)' 'LVLEAHEILLQTSELPELEGVQTEYQSLEGIDISVTNILTPTAAEKIGKAPGRYITIEAAGL' A
#
# COMPACT_ATOMS: atom_id res chain seq x y z
N LEU A 1 -10.72 22.80 -16.60
CA LEU A 1 -10.55 21.97 -15.40
C LEU A 1 -11.12 20.57 -15.68
N VAL A 2 -10.29 19.66 -16.19
CA VAL A 2 -10.67 18.23 -16.38
C VAL A 2 -9.56 17.29 -15.86
N LEU A 3 -8.40 17.84 -15.47
CA LEU A 3 -7.24 17.07 -14.98
C LEU A 3 -7.26 16.85 -13.46
N GLU A 4 -7.89 17.73 -12.69
CA GLU A 4 -7.96 17.63 -11.21
C GLU A 4 -8.83 16.46 -10.72
N ALA A 5 -9.69 15.89 -11.57
CA ALA A 5 -10.55 14.76 -11.18
C ALA A 5 -9.79 13.43 -11.08
N HIS A 6 -8.61 13.32 -11.71
CA HIS A 6 -7.83 12.08 -11.69
C HIS A 6 -6.87 12.00 -10.49
N GLU A 7 -6.41 13.15 -9.97
CA GLU A 7 -5.53 13.19 -8.80
C GLU A 7 -6.26 12.82 -7.50
N ILE A 8 -7.56 13.08 -7.41
CA ILE A 8 -8.38 12.75 -6.22
C ILE A 8 -8.58 11.23 -6.09
N LEU A 9 -8.56 10.49 -7.20
CA LEU A 9 -8.73 9.03 -7.20
C LEU A 9 -7.50 8.29 -6.67
N LEU A 10 -6.31 8.86 -6.83
CA LEU A 10 -5.07 8.31 -6.29
C LEU A 10 -4.94 8.59 -4.77
N GLN A 11 -5.41 9.74 -4.30
CA GLN A 11 -5.45 10.06 -2.87
C GLN A 11 -6.49 9.28 -2.06
N THR A 12 -7.45 8.62 -2.73
CA THR A 12 -8.45 7.73 -2.11
C THR A 12 -8.07 6.25 -2.19
N SER A 13 -6.77 5.94 -2.29
CA SER A 13 -6.26 4.59 -1.98
C SER A 13 -6.21 4.34 -0.47
N GLU A 14 -7.27 4.68 0.25
CA GLU A 14 -7.59 4.01 1.51
C GLU A 14 -8.11 2.62 1.12
N LEU A 15 -7.18 1.74 0.74
CA LEU A 15 -7.45 0.30 0.69
C LEU A 15 -8.16 -0.03 2.00
N PRO A 16 -9.30 -0.76 1.96
CA PRO A 16 -10.07 -1.06 3.17
C PRO A 16 -9.11 -1.62 4.20
N GLU A 17 -9.00 -0.95 5.35
CA GLU A 17 -8.10 -1.35 6.43
C GLU A 17 -8.41 -2.81 6.77
N LEU A 18 -7.57 -3.71 6.29
CA LEU A 18 -7.81 -5.14 6.44
C LEU A 18 -7.40 -5.46 7.86
N GLU A 19 -8.36 -5.79 8.72
CA GLU A 19 -8.09 -6.05 10.14
C GLU A 19 -6.93 -7.03 10.32
N GLY A 20 -5.85 -6.55 10.96
CA GLY A 20 -4.60 -7.31 11.10
C GLY A 20 -3.56 -7.05 10.02
N VAL A 21 -3.73 -6.02 9.20
CA VAL A 21 -2.73 -5.53 8.24
C VAL A 21 -2.48 -4.06 8.54
N GLN A 22 -1.21 -3.70 8.73
CA GLN A 22 -0.77 -2.31 8.82
C GLN A 22 0.01 -1.99 7.56
N THR A 23 -0.37 -0.93 6.85
CA THR A 23 0.37 -0.47 5.68
C THR A 23 0.85 0.94 5.93
N GLU A 24 2.17 1.12 5.89
CA GLU A 24 2.80 2.44 5.92
C GLU A 24 3.26 2.79 4.52
N TYR A 25 2.88 3.97 4.04
CA TYR A 25 3.29 4.48 2.75
C TYR A 25 4.21 5.68 2.91
N GLN A 26 5.34 5.67 2.20
CA GLN A 26 6.29 6.76 2.16
C GLN A 26 6.73 6.99 0.72
N SER A 27 6.50 8.20 0.20
CA SER A 27 7.05 8.63 -1.08
C SER A 27 8.27 9.53 -0.83
N LEU A 28 9.40 9.22 -1.47
CA LEU A 28 10.64 9.98 -1.35
C LEU A 28 11.33 10.08 -2.71
N GLU A 29 11.53 11.32 -3.19
CA GLU A 29 12.28 11.62 -4.43
C GLU A 29 11.81 10.85 -5.69
N GLY A 30 10.51 10.54 -5.79
CA GLY A 30 9.93 9.78 -6.92
C GLY A 30 10.02 8.26 -6.75
N ILE A 31 10.38 7.80 -5.56
CA ILE A 31 10.34 6.40 -5.13
C ILE A 31 9.21 6.25 -4.12
N ASP A 32 8.27 5.36 -4.42
CA ASP A 32 7.16 5.01 -3.56
C ASP A 32 7.49 3.72 -2.79
N ILE A 33 7.57 3.84 -1.48
CA ILE A 33 7.88 2.75 -0.56
C ILE A 33 6.61 2.44 0.22
N SER A 34 6.15 1.20 0.09
CA SER A 34 5.01 0.68 0.85
C SER A 34 5.48 -0.46 1.75
N VAL A 35 5.26 -0.32 3.06
CA VAL A 35 5.58 -1.34 4.07
C VAL A 35 4.28 -1.94 4.57
N THR A 36 3.99 -3.17 4.15
CA THR A 36 2.80 -3.92 4.59
C THR A 36 3.20 -4.94 5.65
N ASN A 37 2.65 -4.80 6.85
CA ASN A 37 2.85 -5.71 7.96
C ASN A 37 1.59 -6.53 8.21
N ILE A 38 1.68 -7.84 8.03
CA ILE A 38 0.58 -8.78 8.24
C ILE A 38 0.70 -9.37 9.64
N LEU A 39 -0.15 -8.91 10.54
CA LEU A 39 -0.15 -9.22 11.97
C LEU A 39 -0.99 -10.45 12.33
N THR A 40 -2.05 -10.74 11.58
CA THR A 40 -2.99 -11.83 11.90
C THR A 40 -2.98 -12.94 10.85
N PRO A 41 -3.21 -14.20 11.26
CA PRO A 41 -3.33 -15.31 10.31
C PRO A 41 -4.56 -15.17 9.40
N THR A 42 -5.65 -14.56 9.89
CA THR A 42 -6.84 -14.25 9.08
C THR A 42 -6.52 -13.28 7.95
N ALA A 43 -5.68 -12.27 8.21
CA ALA A 43 -5.20 -11.35 7.19
C ALA A 43 -4.26 -12.03 6.19
N ALA A 44 -3.36 -12.88 6.69
CA ALA A 44 -2.46 -13.68 5.88
C ALA A 44 -3.23 -14.55 4.87
N GLU A 45 -4.29 -15.22 5.31
CA GLU A 45 -5.17 -16.03 4.47
C GLU A 45 -5.92 -15.19 3.41
N LYS A 46 -6.45 -14.03 3.80
CA LYS A 46 -7.14 -13.10 2.87
C LYS A 46 -6.21 -12.52 1.79
N ILE A 47 -4.96 -12.23 2.16
CA ILE A 47 -3.96 -11.69 1.23
C ILE A 47 -3.28 -12.82 0.42
N GLY A 48 -3.36 -14.06 0.87
CA GLY A 48 -2.62 -15.18 0.29
C GLY A 48 -1.11 -15.09 0.51
N LYS A 49 -0.69 -14.40 1.58
CA LYS A 49 0.72 -14.24 1.99
C LYS A 49 0.92 -14.80 3.39
N ALA A 50 2.16 -15.12 3.77
CA ALA A 50 2.46 -15.50 5.14
C ALA A 50 2.40 -14.27 6.07
N PRO A 51 2.14 -14.44 7.38
CA PRO A 51 2.33 -13.37 8.34
C PRO A 51 3.77 -12.86 8.31
N GLY A 52 3.95 -11.53 8.34
CA GLY A 52 5.27 -10.93 8.26
C GLY A 52 5.27 -9.54 7.64
N ARG A 53 6.49 -9.00 7.50
CA ARG A 53 6.74 -7.66 6.98
C ARG A 53 7.13 -7.73 5.50
N TYR A 54 6.37 -7.06 4.66
CA TYR A 54 6.59 -6.93 3.23
C TYR A 54 6.95 -5.48 2.91
N ILE A 55 7.93 -5.29 2.03
CA ILE A 55 8.35 -3.98 1.56
C ILE A 55 8.23 -4.00 0.05
N THR A 56 7.41 -3.11 -0.48
CA THR A 56 7.26 -2.85 -1.90
C THR A 56 7.95 -1.52 -2.19
N ILE A 57 8.81 -1.52 -3.21
CA ILE A 57 9.52 -0.31 -3.66
C ILE A 57 9.17 -0.14 -5.12
N GLU A 58 8.46 0.93 -5.43
CA GLU A 58 8.12 1.35 -6.77
C GLU A 58 8.98 2.57 -7.10
N ALA A 59 9.82 2.48 -8.13
CA ALA A 59 10.63 3.60 -8.58
C ALA A 59 10.40 3.77 -10.08
N ALA A 60 9.93 4.96 -10.48
CA ALA A 60 9.69 5.25 -11.88
C ALA A 60 11.03 5.38 -12.61
N GLY A 61 11.40 4.37 -13.41
CA GLY A 61 12.54 4.42 -14.33
C GLY A 61 13.77 3.60 -13.97
N LEU A 62 13.65 2.61 -13.08
CA LEU A 62 14.63 1.50 -12.98
C LEU A 62 14.44 0.47 -14.09
#